data_AF-A8RHR6-F1
#
_entry.id   AF-A8RHR6-F1
#
_cell.length_a   1.000
_cell.length_b   1.000
_cell.length_c   1.000
_cell.angle_alpha   90.00
_cell.angle_beta   90.00
_cell.angle_gamma   90.00
#
_symmetry.space_group_name_H-M   'P 1'
#
loop_
_entity.id
_entity.type
_entity.pdbx_description
1 polymer ?
#
loop_
_entity_poly.entity_id
_entity_poly.type
_entity_poly.pdbx_seq_one_letter_code
_entity_poly.pdbx_strand_id
1 'polypeptide(L)'
;IFRVPWMDDAGRINVNRGFRVQYNSALGPYKGGLRFHPSVNLSILKFLGFEQILKNSLTTLPMGGGKGGSDFDPKGKSDNEVMRFCQSFMTELQRHVGADTDVPAGDIGVGAREIGYLYGQYKRLRNEFTGVLTGKNVKWGGSFIRPEATGYGAVYFLEEMCKDNNTVIRGKNVLLSGSGNVAQFACEKLIQLGAKVLTFSDSNGTIVDKDGFNEEKLTYLKYLKNEKRGRVSEFKDKYPSVMYYENKKPWECFEGQVDCIMPCATQNEVSGDDATRLVGLGLKFVAEGANMPSTAEAVHVYHSKGVMYGPAKASNAGGVSVSGLEMSQNSVRLQWTA
;
A
#
# COMPACT_ATOMS: atom_id res chain seq x y z
N ILE A 1 0.18 1.16 24.86
CA ILE A 1 -0.37 -0.21 24.68
C ILE A 1 -1.61 -0.31 25.53
N PHE A 2 -2.70 -0.90 25.04
CA PHE A 2 -3.97 -0.95 25.77
C PHE A 2 -4.75 -2.24 25.47
N ARG A 3 -5.71 -2.58 26.33
CA ARG A 3 -6.60 -3.73 26.18
C ARG A 3 -7.84 -3.33 25.38
N VAL A 4 -8.29 -4.21 24.48
CA VAL A 4 -9.47 -3.99 23.63
C VAL A 4 -10.46 -5.14 23.83
N PRO A 5 -11.39 -5.04 24.80
CA PRO A 5 -12.43 -6.04 25.01
C PRO A 5 -13.60 -5.81 24.04
N TRP A 6 -14.15 -6.86 23.45
CA TRP A 6 -15.30 -6.77 22.53
C TRP A 6 -16.11 -8.07 22.55
N MET A 7 -17.34 -8.05 22.06
CA MET A 7 -18.23 -9.22 22.03
C MET A 7 -18.41 -9.70 20.59
N ASP A 8 -18.25 -11.01 20.36
CA ASP A 8 -18.50 -11.63 19.06
C ASP A 8 -20.00 -11.85 18.79
N ASP A 9 -20.35 -12.31 17.59
CA ASP A 9 -21.77 -12.52 17.23
C ASP A 9 -22.43 -13.65 18.03
N ALA A 10 -21.64 -14.52 18.68
CA ALA A 10 -22.13 -15.57 19.57
C ALA A 10 -22.26 -15.10 21.04
N GLY A 11 -22.03 -13.81 21.32
CA GLY A 11 -22.12 -13.25 22.66
C GLY A 11 -20.89 -13.53 23.54
N ARG A 12 -19.80 -14.08 22.98
CA ARG A 12 -18.57 -14.38 23.74
C ARG A 12 -17.70 -13.14 23.83
N ILE A 13 -17.15 -12.90 25.02
CA ILE A 13 -16.21 -11.80 25.25
C ILE A 13 -14.84 -12.21 24.75
N ASN A 14 -14.28 -11.39 23.86
CA ASN A 14 -12.95 -11.52 23.30
C ASN A 14 -12.07 -10.37 23.79
N VAL A 15 -10.76 -10.59 23.88
CA VAL A 15 -9.80 -9.58 24.32
C VAL A 15 -8.61 -9.58 23.36
N ASN A 16 -8.32 -8.40 22.81
CA ASN A 16 -7.16 -8.15 21.96
C ASN A 16 -6.27 -7.06 22.55
N ARG A 17 -5.04 -6.98 22.05
CA ARG A 17 -4.08 -5.94 22.45
C ARG A 17 -4.00 -4.84 21.39
N GLY A 18 -4.33 -3.62 21.80
CA GLY A 18 -4.20 -2.42 20.99
C GLY A 18 -2.89 -1.67 21.23
N PHE A 19 -2.42 -1.00 20.19
CA PHE A 19 -1.15 -0.28 20.19
C PHE A 19 -1.28 1.05 19.44
N ARG A 20 -0.63 2.08 19.97
CA ARG A 20 -0.25 3.29 19.24
C ARG A 20 1.17 3.68 19.66
N VAL A 21 2.06 3.75 18.68
CA VAL A 21 3.46 4.16 18.81
C VAL A 21 3.58 5.51 18.14
N GLN A 22 3.63 6.55 18.96
CA GLN A 22 3.87 7.94 18.57
C GLN A 22 5.38 8.16 18.59
N TYR A 23 6.03 8.06 17.43
CA TYR A 23 7.48 7.82 17.36
C TYR A 23 8.27 9.14 17.33
N ASN A 24 7.91 10.06 16.45
CA ASN A 24 8.56 11.37 16.33
C ASN A 24 7.58 12.42 15.80
N SER A 25 7.57 13.60 16.40
CA SER A 25 6.70 14.74 16.02
C SER A 25 7.47 15.98 15.60
N ALA A 26 8.76 15.85 15.23
CA ALA A 26 9.62 17.01 14.95
C ALA A 26 9.14 17.84 13.75
N LEU A 27 8.52 17.21 12.75
CA LEU A 27 8.02 17.87 11.54
C LEU A 27 6.52 18.18 11.58
N GLY A 28 5.79 17.70 12.60
CA GLY A 28 4.34 17.85 12.70
C GLY A 28 3.66 16.72 13.48
N PRO A 29 2.32 16.62 13.44
CA PRO A 29 1.56 15.58 14.12
C PRO A 29 2.02 14.17 13.75
N TYR A 30 1.91 13.22 14.68
CA TYR A 30 2.27 11.83 14.38
C TYR A 30 1.40 11.31 13.23
N LYS A 31 2.02 10.74 12.20
CA LYS A 31 1.30 10.20 11.06
C LYS A 31 1.68 8.76 10.78
N GLY A 32 0.67 7.90 10.69
CA GLY A 32 0.82 6.57 10.12
C GLY A 32 -0.30 5.60 10.46
N GLY A 33 -0.39 4.54 9.66
CA GLY A 33 -1.53 3.62 9.64
C GLY A 33 -1.75 2.78 10.89
N LEU A 34 -2.94 2.18 10.95
CA LEU A 34 -3.34 1.15 11.91
C LEU A 34 -3.38 -0.21 11.20
N ARG A 35 -2.72 -1.24 11.76
CA ARG A 35 -2.72 -2.60 11.22
C ARG A 35 -3.48 -3.57 12.12
N PHE A 36 -4.44 -4.30 11.57
CA PHE A 36 -5.13 -5.40 12.26
C PHE A 36 -4.71 -6.72 11.65
N HIS A 37 -3.84 -7.45 12.35
CA HIS A 37 -3.33 -8.74 11.89
C HIS A 37 -2.84 -9.56 13.09
N PRO A 38 -3.06 -10.90 13.12
CA PRO A 38 -2.71 -11.74 14.27
C PRO A 38 -1.21 -11.74 14.63
N SER A 39 -0.33 -11.39 13.69
CA SER A 39 1.12 -11.27 13.97
C SER A 39 1.53 -9.98 14.67
N VAL A 40 0.65 -8.96 14.76
CA VAL A 40 0.99 -7.63 15.27
C VAL A 40 1.50 -7.71 16.71
N ASN A 41 2.66 -7.10 16.95
CA ASN A 41 3.25 -6.91 18.26
C ASN A 41 4.01 -5.57 18.33
N LEU A 42 4.54 -5.23 19.51
CA LEU A 42 5.23 -3.95 19.71
C LEU A 42 6.47 -3.81 18.82
N SER A 43 7.23 -4.89 18.61
CA SER A 43 8.44 -4.88 17.78
C SER A 43 8.10 -4.49 16.33
N ILE A 44 7.10 -5.15 15.73
CA ILE A 44 6.64 -4.86 14.37
C ILE A 44 6.15 -3.41 14.25
N LEU A 45 5.38 -2.91 15.23
CA LEU A 45 4.87 -1.54 15.17
C LEU A 45 5.95 -0.49 15.40
N LYS A 46 6.97 -0.76 16.22
CA LYS A 46 8.15 0.11 16.32
C LYS A 46 8.91 0.15 15.00
N PHE A 47 9.15 -1.00 14.39
CA PHE A 47 9.83 -1.06 13.10
C PHE A 47 9.09 -0.26 12.02
N LEU A 48 7.79 -0.50 11.85
CA LEU A 48 6.97 0.23 10.88
C LEU A 48 6.85 1.73 11.22
N GLY A 49 6.75 2.08 12.50
CA GLY A 49 6.69 3.47 12.96
C GLY A 49 8.00 4.23 12.72
N PHE A 50 9.15 3.56 12.87
CA PHE A 50 10.46 4.13 12.59
C PHE A 50 10.63 4.47 11.11
N GLU A 51 10.34 3.51 10.22
CA GLU A 51 10.35 3.75 8.77
C GLU A 51 9.39 4.87 8.36
N GLN A 52 8.25 4.98 9.05
CA GLN A 52 7.26 6.02 8.78
C GLN A 52 7.80 7.44 9.04
N ILE A 53 8.74 7.63 9.97
CA ILE A 53 9.39 8.94 10.21
C ILE A 53 10.09 9.40 8.94
N LEU A 54 10.98 8.55 8.42
CA LEU A 54 11.80 8.87 7.26
C LEU A 54 10.95 9.04 6.01
N LYS A 55 9.99 8.13 5.81
CA LYS A 55 9.05 8.20 4.70
C LYS A 55 8.23 9.49 4.70
N ASN A 56 7.74 9.92 5.87
CA ASN A 56 6.96 11.16 5.98
C ASN A 56 7.84 12.40 5.79
N SER A 57 9.06 12.38 6.32
CA SER A 57 10.02 13.46 6.12
C SER A 57 10.32 13.73 4.65
N LEU A 58 10.31 12.69 3.80
CA LEU A 58 10.58 12.81 2.37
C LEU A 58 9.42 13.42 1.56
N THR A 59 8.22 13.56 2.14
CA THR A 59 7.07 14.09 1.39
C THR A 59 7.03 15.61 1.33
N THR A 60 7.94 16.30 2.02
CA THR A 60 7.96 17.77 2.24
C THR A 60 6.75 18.36 2.99
N LEU A 61 5.83 17.51 3.47
CA LEU A 61 4.64 17.91 4.22
C LEU A 61 4.91 17.83 5.74
N PRO A 62 4.24 18.64 6.57
CA PRO A 62 4.50 18.71 8.01
C PRO A 62 3.89 17.50 8.74
N MET A 63 4.56 16.35 8.66
CA MET A 63 4.09 15.09 9.24
C MET A 63 5.22 14.44 10.05
N GLY A 64 4.95 14.17 11.34
CA GLY A 64 5.75 13.28 12.16
C GLY A 64 5.54 11.81 11.79
N GLY A 65 6.17 10.88 12.50
CA GLY A 65 6.05 9.43 12.27
C GLY A 65 5.34 8.71 13.42
N GLY A 66 4.41 7.82 13.07
CA GLY A 66 3.77 6.93 14.03
C GLY A 66 3.21 5.65 13.41
N LYS A 67 2.84 4.68 14.23
CA LYS A 67 2.13 3.48 13.77
C LYS A 67 1.27 2.91 14.89
N GLY A 68 0.18 2.23 14.55
CA GLY A 68 -0.62 1.53 15.54
C GLY A 68 -1.24 0.27 14.97
N GLY A 69 -2.08 -0.37 15.77
CA GLY A 69 -2.74 -1.60 15.34
C GLY A 69 -3.19 -2.47 16.50
N SER A 70 -3.59 -3.68 16.16
CA SER A 70 -4.00 -4.72 17.09
C SER A 70 -3.65 -6.09 16.53
N ASP A 71 -3.45 -7.06 17.43
CA ASP A 71 -3.40 -8.50 17.12
C ASP A 71 -4.77 -9.09 16.71
N PHE A 72 -5.77 -8.25 16.47
CA PHE A 72 -7.09 -8.65 15.98
C PHE A 72 -7.01 -9.15 14.54
N ASP A 73 -7.60 -10.32 14.29
CA ASP A 73 -7.72 -10.89 12.95
C ASP A 73 -9.10 -10.57 12.34
N PRO A 74 -9.20 -9.67 11.35
CA PRO A 74 -10.45 -9.34 10.69
C PRO A 74 -10.93 -10.47 9.75
N LYS A 75 -10.09 -11.46 9.42
CA LYS A 75 -10.49 -12.57 8.57
C LYS A 75 -11.54 -13.43 9.26
N GLY A 76 -12.59 -13.78 8.52
CA GLY A 76 -13.70 -14.58 9.02
C GLY A 76 -14.61 -13.84 10.02
N LYS A 77 -14.43 -12.53 10.21
CA LYS A 77 -15.31 -11.72 11.06
C LYS A 77 -16.44 -11.10 10.26
N SER A 78 -17.62 -11.00 10.89
CA SER A 78 -18.73 -10.25 10.32
C SER A 78 -18.47 -8.74 10.35
N ASP A 79 -19.23 -7.98 9.55
CA ASP A 79 -19.17 -6.51 9.60
C ASP A 79 -19.50 -5.97 10.99
N ASN A 80 -20.43 -6.63 11.71
CA ASN A 80 -20.83 -6.25 13.06
C ASN A 80 -19.71 -6.48 14.08
N GLU A 81 -19.00 -7.61 13.98
CA GLU A 81 -17.85 -7.90 14.83
C GLU A 81 -16.73 -6.90 14.62
N VAL A 82 -16.41 -6.59 13.35
CA VAL A 82 -15.39 -5.60 13.01
C VAL A 82 -15.80 -4.19 13.49
N MET A 83 -17.08 -3.82 13.37
CA MET A 83 -17.59 -2.56 13.88
C MET A 83 -17.46 -2.47 15.41
N ARG A 84 -17.90 -3.50 16.16
CA ARG A 84 -17.78 -3.54 17.62
C ARG A 84 -16.33 -3.50 18.07
N PHE A 85 -15.45 -4.21 17.37
CA PHE A 85 -14.01 -4.14 17.61
C PHE A 85 -13.46 -2.72 17.40
N CYS A 86 -13.76 -2.09 16.26
CA CYS A 86 -13.30 -0.72 15.95
C CYS A 86 -13.82 0.29 16.98
N GLN A 87 -15.07 0.15 17.42
CA GLN A 87 -15.66 1.01 18.45
C GLN A 87 -14.93 0.85 19.80
N SER A 88 -14.66 -0.40 20.22
CA SER A 88 -13.89 -0.67 21.43
C SER A 88 -12.46 -0.12 21.34
N PHE A 89 -11.79 -0.34 20.21
CA PHE A 89 -10.44 0.17 19.93
C PHE A 89 -10.39 1.70 20.03
N MET A 90 -11.34 2.39 19.38
CA MET A 90 -11.39 3.86 19.36
C MET A 90 -11.83 4.46 20.72
N THR A 91 -12.56 3.71 21.54
CA THR A 91 -12.95 4.15 22.89
C THR A 91 -11.74 4.46 23.76
N GLU A 92 -10.66 3.69 23.61
CA GLU A 92 -9.38 4.01 24.22
C GLU A 92 -8.55 4.97 23.36
N LEU A 93 -8.39 4.70 22.05
CA LEU A 93 -7.49 5.47 21.19
C LEU A 93 -7.81 6.97 21.13
N GLN A 94 -9.09 7.36 21.17
CA GLN A 94 -9.52 8.75 20.93
C GLN A 94 -8.83 9.79 21.82
N ARG A 95 -8.44 9.42 23.05
CA ARG A 95 -7.81 10.35 23.99
C ARG A 95 -6.34 10.64 23.66
N HIS A 96 -5.77 9.87 22.73
CA HIS A 96 -4.36 9.93 22.32
C HIS A 96 -4.20 10.48 20.89
N VAL A 97 -5.30 10.67 20.15
CA VAL A 97 -5.29 11.12 18.75
C VAL A 97 -6.07 12.41 18.58
N GLY A 98 -5.74 13.17 17.54
CA GLY A 98 -6.33 14.48 17.26
C GLY A 98 -5.68 15.11 16.04
N ALA A 99 -6.36 16.07 15.42
CA ALA A 99 -5.93 16.68 14.15
C ALA A 99 -4.50 17.27 14.22
N ASP A 100 -4.12 17.87 15.35
CA ASP A 100 -2.81 18.47 15.58
C ASP A 100 -1.88 17.62 16.46
N THR A 101 -2.30 16.40 16.81
CA THR A 101 -1.55 15.50 17.71
C THR A 101 -1.09 14.26 16.97
N ASP A 102 -2.02 13.44 16.50
CA ASP A 102 -1.77 12.14 15.88
C ASP A 102 -2.93 11.80 14.95
N VAL A 103 -2.61 11.57 13.67
CA VAL A 103 -3.56 11.34 12.58
C VAL A 103 -3.35 9.94 11.98
N PRO A 104 -4.02 8.90 12.52
CA PRO A 104 -3.93 7.56 11.96
C PRO A 104 -4.51 7.42 10.54
N ALA A 105 -4.28 6.26 9.93
CA ALA A 105 -4.77 5.91 8.60
C ALA A 105 -5.02 4.39 8.50
N GLY A 106 -5.47 3.92 7.33
CA GLY A 106 -5.55 2.50 7.03
C GLY A 106 -4.18 1.83 6.83
N ASP A 107 -4.13 0.52 7.01
CA ASP A 107 -3.01 -0.39 6.69
C ASP A 107 -3.60 -1.81 6.50
N ILE A 108 -2.78 -2.88 6.54
CA ILE A 108 -3.26 -4.26 6.46
C ILE A 108 -4.34 -4.52 7.52
N GLY A 109 -5.51 -4.99 7.09
CA GLY A 109 -6.67 -5.24 7.96
C GLY A 109 -7.47 -4.01 8.38
N VAL A 110 -7.09 -2.80 7.92
CA VAL A 110 -7.81 -1.55 8.17
C VAL A 110 -8.01 -0.81 6.86
N GLY A 111 -9.12 -1.10 6.19
CA GLY A 111 -9.56 -0.45 4.95
C GLY A 111 -10.54 0.70 5.20
N ALA A 112 -11.25 1.10 4.14
CA ALA A 112 -12.23 2.18 4.22
C ALA A 112 -13.40 1.86 5.17
N ARG A 113 -13.79 0.58 5.29
CA ARG A 113 -14.81 0.09 6.23
C ARG A 113 -14.40 0.38 7.68
N GLU A 114 -13.22 -0.07 8.07
CA GLU A 114 -12.69 0.13 9.43
C GLU A 114 -12.47 1.61 9.72
N ILE A 115 -11.91 2.38 8.77
CA ILE A 115 -11.75 3.84 8.94
C ILE A 115 -13.10 4.52 9.15
N GLY A 116 -14.16 4.09 8.46
CA GLY A 116 -15.52 4.58 8.70
C GLY A 116 -16.02 4.30 10.13
N TYR A 117 -15.87 3.07 10.62
CA TYR A 117 -16.27 2.71 11.99
C TYR A 117 -15.45 3.44 13.06
N LEU A 118 -14.13 3.53 12.87
CA LEU A 118 -13.22 4.24 13.75
C LEU A 118 -13.56 5.74 13.79
N TYR A 119 -13.77 6.37 12.63
CA TYR A 119 -14.12 7.78 12.54
C TYR A 119 -15.48 8.08 13.17
N GLY A 120 -16.48 7.21 12.91
CA GLY A 120 -17.80 7.32 13.52
C GLY A 120 -17.75 7.27 15.06
N GLN A 121 -16.97 6.34 15.63
CA GLN A 121 -16.80 6.25 17.08
C GLN A 121 -16.02 7.45 17.63
N TYR A 122 -14.95 7.90 16.96
CA TYR A 122 -14.22 9.09 17.36
C TYR A 122 -15.16 10.30 17.44
N LYS A 123 -15.92 10.55 16.36
CA LYS A 123 -16.87 11.67 16.29
C LYS A 123 -17.91 11.59 17.41
N ARG A 124 -18.44 10.40 17.70
CA ARG A 124 -19.40 10.18 18.80
C ARG A 124 -18.83 10.53 20.17
N LEU A 125 -17.58 10.17 20.44
CA LEU A 125 -16.94 10.36 21.75
C LEU A 125 -16.40 11.78 21.95
N ARG A 126 -15.84 12.39 20.90
CA ARG A 126 -15.24 13.72 20.93
C ARG A 126 -16.24 14.84 20.64
N ASN A 127 -17.39 14.50 20.06
CA ASN A 127 -18.41 15.44 19.61
C ASN A 127 -17.87 16.51 18.63
N GLU A 128 -17.01 16.11 17.70
CA GLU A 128 -16.40 17.01 16.72
C GLU A 128 -16.21 16.34 15.35
N PHE A 129 -16.34 17.13 14.28
CA PHE A 129 -16.00 16.70 12.92
C PHE A 129 -14.67 17.33 12.52
N THR A 130 -13.58 16.55 12.57
CA THR A 130 -12.21 17.02 12.31
C THR A 130 -11.40 15.99 11.51
N GLY A 131 -10.22 16.38 11.02
CA GLY A 131 -9.32 15.56 10.21
C GLY A 131 -8.46 14.57 11.01
N VAL A 132 -9.04 13.84 11.97
CA VAL A 132 -8.26 12.93 12.86
C VAL A 132 -7.82 11.62 12.18
N LEU A 133 -8.43 11.24 11.06
CA LEU A 133 -8.06 10.05 10.29
C LEU A 133 -7.94 10.42 8.82
N THR A 134 -7.00 9.80 8.10
CA THR A 134 -6.93 9.86 6.63
C THR A 134 -7.36 8.54 5.99
N GLY A 135 -7.70 8.59 4.70
CA GLY A 135 -8.34 7.49 4.00
C GLY A 135 -9.84 7.40 4.26
N LYS A 136 -10.46 8.55 4.55
CA LYS A 136 -11.92 8.67 4.71
C LYS A 136 -12.61 8.54 3.35
N ASN A 137 -13.92 8.29 3.35
CA ASN A 137 -14.69 8.36 2.10
C ASN A 137 -14.83 9.82 1.67
N VAL A 138 -14.81 10.07 0.36
CA VAL A 138 -14.98 11.42 -0.21
C VAL A 138 -16.24 12.14 0.25
N LYS A 139 -17.32 11.41 0.55
CA LYS A 139 -18.59 11.97 1.05
C LYS A 139 -18.50 12.59 2.46
N TRP A 140 -17.45 12.29 3.21
CA TRP A 140 -17.27 12.78 4.59
C TRP A 140 -15.80 13.12 4.89
N GLY A 141 -15.14 13.82 3.95
CA GLY A 141 -13.82 14.41 4.17
C GLY A 141 -12.64 13.58 3.66
N GLY A 142 -12.88 12.56 2.83
CA GLY A 142 -11.83 11.90 2.07
C GLY A 142 -11.31 12.74 0.90
N SER A 143 -10.12 12.41 0.40
CA SER A 143 -9.52 13.02 -0.79
C SER A 143 -9.75 12.14 -2.03
N PHE A 144 -9.94 12.76 -3.19
CA PHE A 144 -9.73 12.09 -4.48
C PHE A 144 -8.28 11.63 -4.62
N ILE A 145 -8.02 10.75 -5.59
CA ILE A 145 -6.71 10.12 -5.85
C ILE A 145 -6.20 9.22 -4.73
N ARG A 146 -6.89 9.12 -3.58
CA ARG A 146 -6.43 8.30 -2.44
C ARG A 146 -6.24 6.82 -2.81
N PRO A 147 -7.17 6.13 -3.50
CA PRO A 147 -6.92 4.77 -3.97
C PRO A 147 -5.69 4.65 -4.88
N GLU A 148 -5.52 5.60 -5.80
CA GLU A 148 -4.49 5.60 -6.83
C GLU A 148 -3.10 5.96 -6.28
N ALA A 149 -3.06 6.78 -5.22
CA ALA A 149 -1.92 7.57 -4.76
C ALA A 149 -0.59 6.82 -4.67
N THR A 150 -0.58 5.62 -4.08
CA THR A 150 0.64 4.84 -3.92
C THR A 150 1.14 4.28 -5.24
N GLY A 151 0.24 3.72 -6.06
CA GLY A 151 0.60 3.17 -7.37
C GLY A 151 1.07 4.28 -8.32
N TYR A 152 0.32 5.38 -8.38
CA TYR A 152 0.68 6.55 -9.18
C TYR A 152 2.00 7.16 -8.72
N GLY A 153 2.17 7.36 -7.40
CA GLY A 153 3.41 7.90 -6.84
C GLY A 153 4.64 7.06 -7.18
N ALA A 154 4.53 5.73 -7.11
CA ALA A 154 5.64 4.84 -7.47
C ALA A 154 5.99 4.92 -8.95
N VAL A 155 5.00 5.07 -9.82
CA VAL A 155 5.24 5.25 -11.27
C VAL A 155 5.81 6.63 -11.57
N TYR A 156 5.32 7.70 -10.93
CA TYR A 156 5.91 9.04 -11.07
C TYR A 156 7.36 9.05 -10.62
N PHE A 157 7.68 8.39 -9.51
CA PHE A 157 9.07 8.26 -9.04
C PHE A 157 9.94 7.51 -10.07
N LEU A 158 9.44 6.40 -10.62
CA LEU A 158 10.12 5.65 -11.68
C LEU A 158 10.32 6.48 -12.96
N GLU A 159 9.33 7.29 -13.33
CA GLU A 159 9.39 8.19 -14.47
C GLU A 159 10.49 9.25 -14.29
N GLU A 160 10.57 9.87 -13.10
CA GLU A 160 11.63 10.82 -12.77
C GLU A 160 13.01 10.16 -12.74
N MET A 161 13.13 8.93 -12.22
CA MET A 161 14.37 8.14 -12.32
C MET A 161 14.78 7.91 -13.79
N CYS A 162 13.82 7.63 -14.68
CA CYS A 162 14.10 7.49 -16.10
C CYS A 162 14.62 8.81 -16.71
N LYS A 163 13.96 9.93 -16.39
CA LYS A 163 14.32 11.27 -16.91
C LYS A 163 15.72 11.70 -16.46
N ASP A 164 16.05 11.48 -15.18
CA ASP A 164 17.38 11.76 -14.61
C ASP A 164 18.49 10.90 -15.26
N ASN A 165 18.09 9.80 -15.91
CA ASN A 165 18.97 8.91 -16.68
C ASN A 165 18.86 9.12 -18.20
N ASN A 166 18.38 10.29 -18.65
CA ASN A 166 18.23 10.66 -20.06
C ASN A 166 17.43 9.64 -20.88
N THR A 167 16.42 9.01 -20.26
CA THR A 167 15.50 8.08 -20.92
C THR A 167 14.06 8.35 -20.51
N VAL A 168 13.12 7.65 -21.13
CA VAL A 168 11.68 7.78 -20.85
C VAL A 168 11.08 6.42 -20.57
N ILE A 169 10.00 6.39 -19.81
CA ILE A 169 9.30 5.15 -19.44
C ILE A 169 8.51 4.53 -20.60
N ARG A 170 8.16 5.34 -21.61
CA ARG A 170 7.44 4.90 -22.81
C ARG A 170 8.20 3.78 -23.53
N GLY A 171 7.50 2.70 -23.84
CA GLY A 171 8.04 1.52 -24.52
C GLY A 171 8.85 0.57 -23.63
N LYS A 172 9.12 0.91 -22.36
CA LYS A 172 9.85 0.03 -21.44
C LYS A 172 9.01 -1.19 -21.06
N ASN A 173 9.65 -2.34 -21.00
CA ASN A 173 9.10 -3.58 -20.47
C ASN A 173 9.15 -3.56 -18.94
N VAL A 174 7.99 -3.58 -18.30
CA VAL A 174 7.84 -3.49 -16.84
C VAL A 174 7.27 -4.79 -16.28
N LEU A 175 8.04 -5.46 -15.42
CA LEU A 175 7.52 -6.55 -14.60
C LEU A 175 6.93 -6.00 -13.31
N LEU A 176 5.65 -6.25 -13.09
CA LEU A 176 4.90 -5.83 -11.93
C LEU A 176 4.46 -7.05 -11.12
N SER A 177 4.66 -7.03 -9.81
CA SER A 177 4.10 -8.06 -8.92
C SER A 177 2.90 -7.57 -8.14
N GLY A 178 2.16 -8.52 -7.59
CA GLY A 178 0.92 -8.25 -6.87
C GLY A 178 -0.22 -7.96 -7.82
N SER A 179 -1.42 -7.98 -7.27
CA SER A 179 -2.69 -7.70 -7.97
C SER A 179 -3.66 -6.92 -7.09
N GLY A 180 -3.13 -6.35 -6.00
CA GLY A 180 -3.86 -5.45 -5.11
C GLY A 180 -3.85 -4.01 -5.63
N ASN A 181 -4.39 -3.12 -4.80
CA ASN A 181 -4.57 -1.70 -5.10
C ASN A 181 -3.32 -1.03 -5.69
N VAL A 182 -2.14 -1.19 -5.08
CA VAL A 182 -0.89 -0.57 -5.57
C VAL A 182 -0.55 -1.05 -6.98
N ALA A 183 -0.58 -2.36 -7.23
CA ALA A 183 -0.28 -2.93 -8.54
C ALA A 183 -1.28 -2.49 -9.61
N GLN A 184 -2.59 -2.52 -9.31
CA GLN A 184 -3.63 -2.13 -10.25
C GLN A 184 -3.45 -0.68 -10.73
N PHE A 185 -3.18 0.26 -9.81
CA PHE A 185 -3.01 1.67 -10.15
C PHE A 185 -1.61 2.00 -10.69
N ALA A 186 -0.58 1.25 -10.31
CA ALA A 186 0.72 1.34 -10.97
C ALA A 186 0.58 0.94 -12.46
N CYS A 187 -0.09 -0.17 -12.74
CA CYS A 187 -0.36 -0.59 -14.13
C CYS A 187 -1.15 0.47 -14.91
N GLU A 188 -2.20 1.04 -14.31
CA GLU A 188 -2.97 2.12 -14.93
C GLU A 188 -2.09 3.29 -15.36
N LYS A 189 -1.24 3.78 -14.45
CA LYS A 189 -0.35 4.91 -14.77
C LYS A 189 0.73 4.52 -15.79
N LEU A 190 1.28 3.31 -15.70
CA LEU A 190 2.25 2.80 -16.67
C LEU A 190 1.68 2.73 -18.08
N ILE A 191 0.44 2.24 -18.24
CA ILE A 191 -0.27 2.22 -19.53
C ILE A 191 -0.46 3.64 -20.06
N GLN A 192 -0.91 4.58 -19.22
CA GLN A 192 -1.09 5.99 -19.61
C GLN A 192 0.22 6.65 -20.08
N LEU A 193 1.36 6.27 -19.51
CA LEU A 193 2.68 6.76 -19.90
C LEU A 193 3.29 5.96 -21.08
N GLY A 194 2.59 4.94 -21.58
CA GLY A 194 2.98 4.12 -22.73
C GLY A 194 4.04 3.07 -22.41
N ALA A 195 4.20 2.67 -21.15
CA ALA A 195 5.03 1.52 -20.78
C ALA A 195 4.28 0.20 -21.03
N LYS A 196 5.03 -0.89 -21.23
CA LYS A 196 4.49 -2.22 -21.47
C LYS A 196 4.52 -3.03 -20.18
N VAL A 197 3.39 -3.12 -19.49
CA VAL A 197 3.26 -3.93 -18.27
C VAL A 197 3.04 -5.37 -18.65
N LEU A 198 3.89 -6.29 -18.19
CA LEU A 198 3.93 -7.67 -18.70
C LEU A 198 3.39 -8.70 -17.72
N THR A 199 3.27 -8.37 -16.43
CA THR A 199 2.94 -9.35 -15.40
C THR A 199 2.00 -8.80 -14.33
N PHE A 200 1.24 -9.71 -13.73
CA PHE A 200 0.58 -9.52 -12.44
C PHE A 200 0.73 -10.81 -11.64
N SER A 201 0.71 -10.73 -10.31
CA SER A 201 0.77 -11.92 -9.46
C SER A 201 -0.18 -11.88 -8.27
N ASP A 202 -0.47 -13.04 -7.70
CA ASP A 202 -1.02 -13.15 -6.35
C ASP A 202 -0.30 -14.26 -5.58
N SER A 203 -0.83 -14.64 -4.41
CA SER A 203 -0.21 -15.64 -3.55
C SER A 203 0.00 -17.01 -4.22
N ASN A 204 -0.69 -17.30 -5.32
CA ASN A 204 -0.71 -18.63 -5.94
C ASN A 204 0.10 -18.70 -7.23
N GLY A 205 0.51 -17.56 -7.81
CA GLY A 205 1.30 -17.55 -9.05
C GLY A 205 1.27 -16.22 -9.79
N THR A 206 1.80 -16.26 -11.01
CA THR A 206 1.97 -15.10 -11.88
C THR A 206 1.29 -15.33 -13.22
N ILE A 207 0.61 -14.31 -13.73
CA ILE A 207 0.19 -14.23 -15.13
C ILE A 207 1.18 -13.38 -15.93
N VAL A 208 1.51 -13.84 -17.14
CA VAL A 208 2.44 -13.19 -18.07
C VAL A 208 1.73 -12.95 -19.40
N ASP A 209 1.77 -11.70 -19.84
CA ASP A 209 1.26 -11.27 -21.13
C ASP A 209 2.39 -10.61 -21.93
N LYS A 210 2.89 -11.33 -22.95
CA LYS A 210 4.01 -10.85 -23.77
C LYS A 210 3.64 -9.65 -24.64
N ASP A 211 2.36 -9.42 -24.91
CA ASP A 211 1.87 -8.24 -25.64
C ASP A 211 1.57 -7.06 -24.71
N GLY A 212 1.56 -7.32 -23.41
CA GLY A 212 1.34 -6.34 -22.37
C GLY A 212 -0.14 -6.13 -22.03
N PHE A 213 -0.36 -5.62 -20.82
CA PHE A 213 -1.68 -5.23 -20.35
C PHE A 213 -2.12 -3.91 -20.98
N ASN A 214 -3.37 -3.87 -21.42
CA ASN A 214 -4.06 -2.65 -21.89
C ASN A 214 -5.20 -2.30 -20.92
N GLU A 215 -5.91 -1.20 -21.18
CA GLU A 215 -7.00 -0.72 -20.32
C GLU A 215 -8.12 -1.74 -20.13
N GLU A 216 -8.46 -2.51 -21.17
CA GLU A 216 -9.49 -3.55 -21.12
C GLU A 216 -9.08 -4.70 -20.20
N LYS A 217 -7.87 -5.22 -20.38
CA LYS A 217 -7.28 -6.28 -19.55
C LYS A 217 -7.18 -5.82 -18.10
N LEU A 218 -6.74 -4.59 -17.85
CA LEU A 218 -6.67 -4.03 -16.51
C LEU A 218 -8.05 -3.87 -15.87
N THR A 219 -9.05 -3.40 -16.61
CA THR A 219 -10.44 -3.27 -16.13
C THR A 219 -10.98 -4.63 -15.70
N TYR A 220 -10.75 -5.67 -16.50
CA TYR A 220 -11.15 -7.02 -16.14
C TYR A 220 -10.39 -7.56 -14.92
N LEU A 221 -9.09 -7.26 -14.79
CA LEU A 221 -8.32 -7.64 -13.62
C LEU A 221 -8.88 -6.97 -12.35
N LYS A 222 -9.21 -5.68 -12.40
CA LYS A 222 -9.84 -4.94 -11.29
C LYS A 222 -11.17 -5.59 -10.90
N TYR A 223 -12.03 -5.92 -11.87
CA TYR A 223 -13.27 -6.64 -11.62
C TYR A 223 -13.04 -8.01 -10.95
N LEU A 224 -12.11 -8.80 -11.49
CA LEU A 224 -11.77 -10.13 -10.97
C LEU A 224 -11.28 -10.05 -9.52
N LYS A 225 -10.40 -9.10 -9.19
CA LYS A 225 -9.79 -9.00 -7.86
C LYS A 225 -10.67 -8.27 -6.83
N ASN A 226 -11.39 -7.23 -7.24
CA ASN A 226 -12.10 -6.35 -6.31
C ASN A 226 -13.56 -6.74 -6.11
N GLU A 227 -14.24 -7.22 -7.16
CA GLU A 227 -15.65 -7.61 -7.10
C GLU A 227 -15.83 -9.11 -6.91
N LYS A 228 -15.24 -9.93 -7.80
CA LYS A 228 -15.32 -11.40 -7.70
C LYS A 228 -14.46 -11.98 -6.58
N ARG A 229 -13.43 -11.26 -6.13
CA ARG A 229 -12.40 -11.75 -5.21
C ARG A 229 -11.71 -13.03 -5.71
N GLY A 230 -11.57 -13.16 -7.03
CA GLY A 230 -10.97 -14.31 -7.71
C GLY A 230 -9.44 -14.32 -7.67
N ARG A 231 -8.87 -15.38 -8.22
CA ARG A 231 -7.43 -15.61 -8.39
C ARG A 231 -6.93 -15.10 -9.73
N VAL A 232 -5.66 -14.68 -9.82
CA VAL A 232 -5.07 -14.26 -11.10
C VAL A 232 -5.07 -15.39 -12.14
N SER A 233 -5.09 -16.65 -11.70
CA SER A 233 -5.18 -17.81 -12.59
C SER A 233 -6.46 -17.83 -13.44
N GLU A 234 -7.57 -17.29 -12.94
CA GLU A 234 -8.87 -17.20 -13.65
C GLU A 234 -8.81 -16.17 -14.79
N PHE A 235 -7.78 -15.30 -14.82
CA PHE A 235 -7.63 -14.29 -15.86
C PHE A 235 -7.50 -14.91 -17.27
N LYS A 236 -6.86 -16.09 -17.35
CA LYS A 236 -6.66 -16.81 -18.61
C LYS A 236 -7.97 -17.32 -19.22
N ASP A 237 -9.02 -17.49 -18.42
CA ASP A 237 -10.32 -18.00 -18.89
C ASP A 237 -10.97 -16.98 -19.85
N LYS A 238 -10.73 -15.68 -19.63
CA LYS A 238 -11.14 -14.61 -20.55
C LYS A 238 -10.06 -14.30 -21.59
N TYR A 239 -8.78 -14.41 -21.24
CA TYR A 239 -7.67 -14.09 -22.13
C TYR A 239 -6.72 -15.30 -22.30
N PRO A 240 -7.05 -16.28 -23.18
CA PRO A 240 -6.30 -17.53 -23.30
C PRO A 240 -4.85 -17.40 -23.79
N SER A 241 -4.49 -16.25 -24.38
CA SER A 241 -3.10 -15.95 -24.78
C SER A 241 -2.20 -15.60 -23.59
N VAL A 242 -2.77 -15.33 -22.41
CA VAL A 242 -2.03 -15.03 -21.19
C VAL A 242 -1.59 -16.32 -20.52
N MET A 243 -0.30 -16.43 -20.25
CA MET A 243 0.28 -17.60 -19.60
C MET A 243 0.16 -17.48 -18.08
N TYR A 244 -0.24 -18.57 -17.41
CA TYR A 244 -0.22 -18.65 -15.95
C TYR A 244 0.88 -19.59 -15.47
N TYR A 245 1.70 -19.11 -14.54
CA TYR A 245 2.77 -19.85 -13.89
C TYR A 245 2.43 -20.01 -12.41
N GLU A 246 2.05 -21.23 -12.05
CA GLU A 246 1.68 -21.57 -10.68
C GLU A 246 2.91 -21.56 -9.75
N ASN A 247 2.76 -21.00 -8.55
CA ASN A 247 3.79 -20.89 -7.52
C ASN A 247 5.10 -20.23 -8.00
N LYS A 248 5.01 -19.33 -8.99
CA LYS A 248 6.14 -18.55 -9.50
C LYS A 248 5.92 -17.06 -9.30
N LYS A 249 7.00 -16.36 -8.95
CA LYS A 249 7.06 -14.89 -8.95
C LYS A 249 7.34 -14.37 -10.36
N PRO A 250 7.01 -13.11 -10.68
CA PRO A 250 7.27 -12.54 -12.01
C PRO A 250 8.72 -12.66 -12.48
N TRP A 251 9.67 -12.48 -11.56
CA TRP A 251 11.11 -12.56 -11.81
C TRP A 251 11.65 -13.98 -12.00
N GLU A 252 10.86 -15.00 -11.71
CA GLU A 252 11.27 -16.41 -11.85
C GLU A 252 10.78 -17.03 -13.16
N CYS A 253 9.69 -16.50 -13.74
CA CYS A 253 9.04 -17.10 -14.90
C CYS A 253 9.06 -16.24 -16.17
N PHE A 254 9.34 -14.94 -16.07
CA PHE A 254 9.38 -14.08 -17.25
C PHE A 254 10.67 -14.30 -18.04
N GLU A 255 10.52 -14.57 -19.34
CA GLU A 255 11.61 -14.68 -20.31
C GLU A 255 11.54 -13.54 -21.32
N GLY A 256 12.64 -12.81 -21.51
CA GLY A 256 12.74 -11.66 -22.42
C GLY A 256 13.46 -10.47 -21.78
N GLN A 257 13.52 -9.34 -22.50
CA GLN A 257 14.11 -8.11 -22.01
C GLN A 257 13.25 -7.47 -20.91
N VAL A 258 13.87 -7.12 -19.79
CA VAL A 258 13.25 -6.42 -18.66
C VAL A 258 13.94 -5.09 -18.45
N ASP A 259 13.25 -3.97 -18.62
CA ASP A 259 13.84 -2.64 -18.40
C ASP A 259 13.61 -2.17 -16.96
N CYS A 260 12.40 -2.43 -16.43
CA CYS A 260 12.00 -2.03 -15.09
C CYS A 260 11.31 -3.16 -14.34
N ILE A 261 11.46 -3.18 -13.01
CA ILE A 261 10.54 -3.92 -12.13
C ILE A 261 9.86 -2.99 -11.14
N MET A 262 8.63 -3.34 -10.79
CA MET A 262 7.85 -2.70 -9.73
C MET A 262 7.31 -3.77 -8.78
N PRO A 263 8.05 -4.10 -7.71
CA PRO A 263 7.56 -5.05 -6.73
C PRO A 263 6.50 -4.41 -5.82
N CYS A 264 5.27 -4.92 -5.90
CA CYS A 264 4.09 -4.34 -5.26
C CYS A 264 3.24 -5.35 -4.48
N ALA A 265 3.79 -6.51 -4.09
CA ALA A 265 3.05 -7.56 -3.38
C ALA A 265 3.34 -7.57 -1.88
N THR A 266 4.59 -7.87 -1.47
CA THR A 266 4.94 -8.11 -0.07
C THR A 266 6.40 -7.83 0.22
N GLN A 267 6.77 -7.81 1.50
CA GLN A 267 8.15 -7.70 1.95
C GLN A 267 8.99 -8.90 1.49
N ASN A 268 10.25 -8.67 1.13
CA ASN A 268 11.23 -9.69 0.73
C ASN A 268 10.78 -10.59 -0.46
N GLU A 269 9.96 -10.07 -1.37
CA GLU A 269 9.55 -10.80 -2.56
C GLU A 269 10.62 -10.89 -3.66
N VAL A 270 11.67 -10.05 -3.61
CA VAL A 270 12.81 -10.10 -4.54
C VAL A 270 14.08 -10.49 -3.79
N SER A 271 14.60 -11.69 -4.08
CA SER A 271 15.86 -12.21 -3.52
C SER A 271 17.09 -11.72 -4.30
N GLY A 272 18.29 -11.94 -3.76
CA GLY A 272 19.55 -11.68 -4.47
C GLY A 272 19.69 -12.47 -5.78
N ASP A 273 19.20 -13.71 -5.80
CA ASP A 273 19.20 -14.56 -7.00
C ASP A 273 18.22 -14.01 -8.05
N ASP A 274 17.03 -13.60 -7.62
CA ASP A 274 16.05 -12.94 -8.48
C ASP A 274 16.65 -11.66 -9.10
N ALA A 275 17.31 -10.83 -8.29
CA ALA A 275 17.96 -9.60 -8.74
C ALA A 275 19.08 -9.88 -9.76
N THR A 276 19.92 -10.89 -9.50
CA THR A 276 21.00 -11.29 -10.40
C THR A 276 20.47 -11.74 -11.76
N ARG A 277 19.42 -12.58 -11.74
CA ARG A 277 18.74 -13.02 -12.97
C ARG A 277 18.16 -11.84 -13.74
N LEU A 278 17.45 -10.94 -13.07
CA LEU A 278 16.84 -9.77 -13.70
C LEU A 278 17.87 -8.82 -14.34
N VAL A 279 19.02 -8.60 -13.70
CA VAL A 279 20.12 -7.84 -14.30
C VAL A 279 20.62 -8.51 -15.57
N GLY A 280 20.70 -9.84 -15.59
CA GLY A 280 21.02 -10.62 -16.80
C GLY A 280 20.01 -10.44 -17.94
N LEU A 281 18.75 -10.09 -17.62
CA LEU A 281 17.69 -9.78 -18.59
C LEU A 281 17.62 -8.30 -18.99
N GLY A 282 18.57 -7.48 -18.54
CA GLY A 282 18.69 -6.07 -18.92
C GLY A 282 18.11 -5.06 -17.93
N LEU A 283 17.74 -5.48 -16.71
CA LEU A 283 17.14 -4.60 -15.70
C LEU A 283 17.95 -3.32 -15.48
N LYS A 284 17.30 -2.16 -15.58
CA LYS A 284 17.90 -0.83 -15.34
C LYS A 284 17.28 -0.07 -14.19
N PHE A 285 15.99 -0.25 -13.94
CA PHE A 285 15.26 0.52 -12.92
C PHE A 285 14.42 -0.37 -12.01
N VAL A 286 14.48 -0.11 -10.70
CA VAL A 286 13.64 -0.76 -9.68
C VAL A 286 12.92 0.36 -8.93
N ALA A 287 11.58 0.32 -8.88
CA ALA A 287 10.80 1.22 -8.06
C ALA A 287 9.86 0.42 -7.16
N GLU A 288 10.12 0.46 -5.84
CA GLU A 288 9.38 -0.37 -4.89
C GLU A 288 7.98 0.20 -4.63
N GLY A 289 6.93 -0.56 -4.93
CA GLY A 289 5.55 -0.20 -4.59
C GLY A 289 5.12 -0.75 -3.24
N ALA A 290 5.59 -1.95 -2.87
CA ALA A 290 5.41 -2.54 -1.54
C ALA A 290 6.42 -1.98 -0.53
N ASN A 291 6.26 -2.31 0.75
CA ASN A 291 7.22 -1.92 1.80
C ASN A 291 8.34 -2.96 1.91
N MET A 292 9.57 -2.56 1.59
CA MET A 292 10.79 -3.41 1.58
C MET A 292 10.62 -4.73 0.82
N PRO A 293 10.15 -4.71 -0.43
CA PRO A 293 10.04 -5.91 -1.22
C PRO A 293 11.39 -6.53 -1.59
N SER A 294 12.45 -5.75 -1.76
CA SER A 294 13.77 -6.29 -2.05
C SER A 294 14.51 -6.66 -0.77
N THR A 295 15.09 -7.86 -0.75
CA THR A 295 16.03 -8.30 0.29
C THR A 295 17.31 -7.47 0.28
N ALA A 296 18.08 -7.49 1.37
CA ALA A 296 19.35 -6.76 1.44
C ALA A 296 20.33 -7.22 0.35
N GLU A 297 20.32 -8.51 0.04
CA GLU A 297 21.12 -9.12 -1.02
C GLU A 297 20.71 -8.61 -2.41
N ALA A 298 19.40 -8.49 -2.69
CA ALA A 298 18.89 -7.90 -3.92
C ALA A 298 19.34 -6.44 -4.08
N VAL A 299 19.25 -5.65 -3.01
CA VAL A 299 19.68 -4.25 -3.00
C VAL A 299 21.19 -4.14 -3.26
N HIS A 300 22.00 -5.03 -2.70
CA HIS A 300 23.44 -5.07 -2.98
C HIS A 300 23.73 -5.38 -4.46
N VAL A 301 22.99 -6.31 -5.06
CA VAL A 301 23.09 -6.60 -6.50
C VAL A 301 22.74 -5.37 -7.32
N TYR A 302 21.66 -4.65 -7.01
CA TYR A 302 21.28 -3.43 -7.75
C TYR A 302 22.39 -2.38 -7.72
N HIS A 303 22.94 -2.09 -6.53
CA HIS A 303 24.02 -1.11 -6.39
C HIS A 303 25.31 -1.53 -7.11
N SER A 304 25.73 -2.79 -6.96
CA SER A 304 26.97 -3.29 -7.58
C SER A 304 26.89 -3.36 -9.11
N LYS A 305 25.68 -3.42 -9.68
CA LYS A 305 25.44 -3.49 -11.13
C LYS A 305 24.99 -2.17 -11.75
N GLY A 306 24.92 -1.09 -10.97
CA GLY A 306 24.49 0.23 -11.45
C GLY A 306 23.01 0.26 -11.87
N VAL A 307 22.17 -0.58 -11.27
CA VAL A 307 20.72 -0.51 -11.42
C VAL A 307 20.21 0.65 -10.57
N MET A 308 19.41 1.53 -11.17
CA MET A 308 18.79 2.63 -10.47
C MET A 308 17.70 2.09 -9.54
N TYR A 309 17.89 2.28 -8.23
CA TYR A 309 17.03 1.72 -7.19
C TYR A 309 16.28 2.82 -6.44
N GLY A 310 14.95 2.82 -6.59
CA GLY A 310 13.99 3.67 -5.88
C GLY A 310 13.45 2.95 -4.64
N PRO A 311 13.96 3.25 -3.43
CA PRO A 311 13.57 2.56 -2.21
C PRO A 311 12.13 2.90 -1.83
N ALA A 312 11.42 1.94 -1.22
CA ALA A 312 10.00 2.05 -0.87
C ALA A 312 9.68 3.34 -0.10
N LYS A 313 10.54 3.73 0.85
CA LYS A 313 10.38 4.96 1.64
C LYS A 313 10.24 6.24 0.80
N ALA A 314 10.73 6.27 -0.43
CA ALA A 314 10.58 7.37 -1.37
C ALA A 314 9.54 7.03 -2.46
N SER A 315 9.71 5.92 -3.17
CA SER A 315 8.89 5.58 -4.35
C SER A 315 7.41 5.41 -4.00
N ASN A 316 7.09 4.72 -2.90
CA ASN A 316 5.69 4.49 -2.51
C ASN A 316 5.15 5.55 -1.51
N ALA A 317 5.83 6.71 -1.42
CA ALA A 317 5.42 7.82 -0.56
C ALA A 317 4.15 8.53 -1.02
N GLY A 318 3.72 8.36 -2.29
CA GLY A 318 2.51 8.99 -2.82
C GLY A 318 1.25 8.78 -1.95
N GLY A 319 1.06 7.59 -1.37
CA GLY A 319 -0.07 7.32 -0.48
C GLY A 319 -0.07 8.14 0.81
N VAL A 320 1.10 8.44 1.36
CA VAL A 320 1.21 9.30 2.55
C VAL A 320 1.23 10.79 2.17
N SER A 321 1.75 11.14 0.99
CA SER A 321 1.63 12.50 0.45
C SER A 321 0.16 12.89 0.30
N VAL A 322 -0.66 12.06 -0.37
CA VAL A 322 -2.12 12.31 -0.50
C VAL A 322 -2.83 12.26 0.85
N SER A 323 -2.33 11.49 1.83
CA SER A 323 -2.86 11.58 3.20
C SER A 323 -2.60 12.96 3.82
N GLY A 324 -1.42 13.55 3.62
CA GLY A 324 -1.14 14.92 4.03
C GLY A 324 -2.00 15.94 3.28
N LEU A 325 -2.27 15.74 1.98
CA LEU A 325 -3.21 16.58 1.23
C LEU A 325 -4.66 16.44 1.72
N GLU A 326 -5.08 15.25 2.14
CA GLU A 326 -6.38 15.02 2.77
C GLU A 326 -6.49 15.81 4.10
N MET A 327 -5.41 15.85 4.88
CA MET A 327 -5.35 16.69 6.09
C MET A 327 -5.48 18.16 5.74
N SER A 328 -4.73 18.66 4.75
CA SER A 328 -4.83 20.06 4.30
C SER A 328 -6.25 20.41 3.86
N GLN A 329 -6.88 19.60 3.00
CA GLN A 329 -8.26 19.76 2.54
C GLN A 329 -9.26 19.80 3.71
N ASN A 330 -9.06 18.95 4.72
CA ASN A 330 -9.91 18.95 5.92
C ASN A 330 -9.72 20.23 6.75
N SER A 331 -8.50 20.72 6.90
CA SER A 331 -8.21 21.97 7.62
C SER A 331 -8.79 23.20 6.92
N VAL A 332 -8.72 23.26 5.59
CA VAL A 332 -9.30 24.37 4.80
C VAL A 332 -10.79 24.18 4.50
N ARG A 333 -11.37 23.04 4.86
CA ARG A 333 -12.79 22.67 4.64
C ARG A 333 -13.23 22.72 3.17
N LEU A 334 -12.29 22.48 2.26
CA LEU A 334 -12.53 22.44 0.81
C LEU A 334 -11.97 21.12 0.26
N GLN A 335 -12.64 20.58 -0.75
CA GLN A 335 -12.19 19.42 -1.48
C GLN A 335 -11.65 19.86 -2.83
N TRP A 336 -10.47 19.34 -3.19
CA TRP A 336 -9.85 19.64 -4.48
C TRP A 336 -10.34 18.65 -5.55
N THR A 337 -10.23 19.02 -6.82
CA THR A 337 -10.56 18.12 -7.93
C THR A 337 -9.55 16.96 -8.01
N ALA A 338 -9.95 15.87 -8.68
CA ALA A 338 -9.08 14.71 -8.93
C ALA A 338 -7.91 15.05 -9.86
#